data_AF-A0A933TNZ6-F1
#
_entry.id   AF-A0A933TNZ6-F1
#
_cell.length_a   1.000
_cell.length_b   1.000
_cell.length_c   1.000
_cell.angle_alpha   90.00
_cell.angle_beta   90.00
_cell.angle_gamma   90.00
#
_symmetry.space_group_name_H-M   'P 1'
#
loop_
_entity.id
_entity.type
_entity.pdbx_description
1 polymer ?
#
loop_
_entity_poly.entity_id
_entity_poly.type
_entity_poly.pdbx_seq_one_letter_code
_entity_poly.pdbx_strand_id
1 'polypeptide(L)' 'MTSSYVLLLWLTLASGQRQILSHQNFPSEPACKAAAVTQVEKLTQPGRTVHFQCLISHEEVTDDRLDADGNLIQK' A
#
# COMPACT_ATOMS: atom_id res chain seq x y z
N MET A 1 -4.37 0.31 -22.61
CA MET A 1 -3.92 0.80 -21.28
C MET A 1 -3.77 -0.42 -20.40
N THR A 2 -2.55 -0.76 -20.01
CA THR A 2 -2.29 -1.86 -19.07
C THR A 2 -2.58 -1.31 -17.67
N SER A 3 -3.62 -1.82 -16.99
CA SER A 3 -3.88 -1.43 -15.61
C SER A 3 -2.74 -1.91 -14.72
N SER A 4 -2.23 -1.02 -13.88
CA SER A 4 -1.24 -1.32 -12.85
C SER A 4 -1.95 -1.40 -11.48
N TYR A 5 -1.33 -2.11 -10.54
CA TYR A 5 -1.80 -2.23 -9.17
C TYR A 5 -0.79 -1.65 -8.22
N VAL A 6 -1.24 -0.90 -7.23
CA VAL A 6 -0.36 -0.27 -6.26
C VAL A 6 -0.61 -0.90 -4.92
N LEU A 7 0.41 -1.58 -4.41
CA LEU A 7 0.45 -2.02 -3.04
C LEU A 7 0.74 -0.81 -2.17
N LEU A 8 -0.15 -0.52 -1.24
CA LEU A 8 0.07 0.42 -0.15
C LEU A 8 0.16 -0.36 1.15
N LEU A 9 1.22 -0.12 1.93
CA LEU A 9 1.43 -0.69 3.26
C LEU A 9 1.41 0.42 4.31
N TRP A 10 0.67 0.22 5.39
CA TRP A 10 0.63 1.17 6.49
C TRP A 10 0.50 0.50 7.85
N LEU A 11 0.93 1.21 8.90
CA LEU A 11 0.68 0.87 10.29
C LEU A 11 -0.49 1.68 10.81
N THR A 12 -1.33 1.05 11.64
CA THR A 12 -2.25 1.80 12.50
C THR A 12 -1.54 2.11 13.81
N LEU A 13 -1.27 3.39 14.06
CA LEU A 13 -0.64 3.88 15.29
C LEU A 13 -1.65 3.85 16.44
N ALA A 14 -1.16 3.86 17.69
CA ALA A 14 -2.00 3.92 18.88
C ALA A 14 -2.89 5.19 18.93
N SER A 15 -2.49 6.26 18.23
CA SER A 15 -3.27 7.48 18.05
C SER A 15 -4.47 7.32 17.09
N GLY A 16 -4.60 6.17 16.43
CA GLY A 16 -5.57 5.94 15.34
C GLY A 16 -5.11 6.46 13.97
N GLN A 17 -3.95 7.10 13.89
CA GLN A 17 -3.37 7.58 12.63
C GLN A 17 -2.78 6.44 11.81
N ARG A 18 -2.81 6.60 10.48
CA ARG A 18 -2.11 5.70 9.56
C ARG A 18 -0.71 6.23 9.29
N GLN A 19 0.29 5.35 9.38
CA GLN A 19 1.65 5.66 8.97
C GLN A 19 1.99 4.83 7.75
N ILE A 20 2.18 5.46 6.60
CA ILE A 20 2.61 4.78 5.37
C ILE A 20 4.03 4.26 5.56
N LEU A 21 4.21 2.97 5.28
CA LEU A 21 5.49 2.28 5.34
C LEU A 21 6.14 2.19 3.97
N SER A 22 5.36 1.85 2.95
CA SER A 22 5.86 1.63 1.60
C SER A 22 4.69 1.63 0.61
N HIS A 23 4.97 2.02 -0.62
CA HIS A 23 4.11 1.77 -1.76
C HIS A 23 4.93 1.14 -2.91
N GLN A 24 4.33 0.23 -3.67
CA GLN A 24 5.00 -0.46 -4.79
C GLN A 24 4.02 -0.74 -5.93
N ASN A 25 4.46 -0.56 -7.18
CA ASN A 25 3.68 -0.82 -8.38
C ASN A 25 3.85 -2.28 -8.84
N PHE A 26 2.76 -2.90 -9.27
CA PHE A 26 2.67 -4.27 -9.73
C PHE A 26 1.88 -4.36 -11.04
N PRO A 27 2.22 -5.29 -11.94
CA PRO A 27 1.53 -5.44 -13.22
C PRO A 27 0.15 -6.11 -13.09
N SER A 28 -0.22 -6.65 -11.92
CA SER A 28 -1.47 -7.37 -11.73
C SER A 28 -1.90 -7.46 -10.25
N GLU A 29 -3.20 -7.63 -10.02
CA GLU A 29 -3.77 -7.80 -8.67
C GLU A 29 -3.18 -8.99 -7.92
N PRO A 30 -3.02 -10.18 -8.53
CA PRO A 30 -2.46 -11.33 -7.83
C PRO A 30 -1.01 -11.10 -7.39
N ALA A 31 -0.20 -10.44 -8.23
CA ALA A 31 1.18 -10.09 -7.89
C ALA A 31 1.22 -9.09 -6.72
N CYS A 32 0.36 -8.08 -6.74
CA CYS A 32 0.22 -7.12 -5.64
C CYS A 32 -0.17 -7.81 -4.33
N LYS A 33 -1.22 -8.65 -4.35
CA LYS A 33 -1.69 -9.37 -3.16
C LYS A 33 -0.64 -10.33 -2.61
N ALA A 34 0.06 -11.07 -3.47
CA ALA A 34 1.12 -11.98 -3.05
C ALA A 34 2.26 -11.22 -2.36
N ALA A 35 2.70 -10.11 -2.95
CA ALA A 35 3.72 -9.26 -2.34
C ALA A 35 3.25 -8.64 -1.01
N ALA A 36 1.98 -8.25 -0.93
CA ALA A 36 1.38 -7.69 0.27
C ALA A 36 1.42 -8.67 1.45
N VAL A 37 1.00 -9.92 1.24
CA VAL A 37 1.03 -10.96 2.27
C VAL A 37 2.45 -11.17 2.77
N THR A 38 3.42 -11.34 1.87
CA THR A 38 4.82 -11.52 2.24
C THR A 38 5.37 -10.33 3.03
N GLN A 39 5.01 -9.09 2.67
CA GLN A 39 5.48 -7.91 3.39
C GLN A 39 4.81 -7.75 4.76
N VAL A 40 3.50 -8.00 4.85
CA VAL A 40 2.78 -7.98 6.12
C VAL A 40 3.36 -9.00 7.07
N GLU A 41 3.60 -10.25 6.63
CA GLU A 41 4.22 -11.28 7.47
C GLU A 41 5.61 -10.86 7.97
N LYS A 42 6.42 -10.23 7.12
CA LYS A 42 7.76 -9.71 7.50
C LYS A 42 7.69 -8.55 8.48
N LEU A 43 6.68 -7.70 8.36
CA LEU A 43 6.52 -6.48 9.16
C LEU A 43 5.65 -6.70 10.41
N THR A 44 4.98 -7.84 10.51
CA THR A 44 4.14 -8.20 11.66
C THR A 44 5.02 -8.33 12.89
N GLN A 45 4.81 -7.43 13.84
CA GLN A 45 5.50 -7.40 15.13
C GLN A 45 4.48 -7.35 16.28
N PRO A 46 4.81 -7.90 17.46
CA PRO A 46 3.92 -7.83 18.62
C PRO A 46 3.59 -6.37 18.95
N GLY A 47 2.29 -6.04 19.01
CA GLY A 47 1.82 -4.69 19.32
C GLY A 47 1.78 -3.73 18.13
N ARG A 48 2.05 -4.18 16.89
CA ARG A 48 1.90 -3.38 15.67
C ARG A 48 1.02 -4.12 14.67
N THR A 49 -0.07 -3.48 14.24
CA THR A 49 -0.92 -3.99 13.16
C THR A 49 -0.52 -3.34 11.84
N VAL A 50 0.02 -4.16 10.94
CA VAL A 50 0.31 -3.75 9.55
C VAL A 50 -0.91 -4.08 8.71
N HIS A 51 -1.32 -3.10 7.90
CA HIS A 51 -2.40 -3.23 6.94
C HIS A 51 -1.85 -3.02 5.53
N PHE A 52 -2.59 -3.54 4.55
CA PHE A 52 -2.25 -3.36 3.16
C PHE A 52 -3.50 -3.16 2.31
N GLN A 53 -3.31 -2.53 1.16
CA GLN A 53 -4.33 -2.40 0.12
C GLN A 53 -3.67 -2.48 -1.26
N CYS A 54 -4.34 -3.15 -2.19
CA CYS A 54 -3.99 -3.13 -3.60
C CYS A 54 -4.98 -2.24 -4.33
N LEU A 55 -4.51 -1.11 -4.85
CA LEU A 55 -5.33 -0.13 -5.57
C LEU A 55 -5.12 -0.30 -7.07
N ILE A 56 -6.19 -0.28 -7.85
CA ILE A 56 -6.09 -0.23 -9.32
C ILE A 56 -5.69 1.19 -9.70
N SER A 57 -4.61 1.32 -10.46
CA SER A 57 -4.19 2.57 -11.07
C SER A 57 -4.01 2.39 -12.57
N HIS A 58 -4.49 3.35 -13.34
CA HIS A 58 -4.28 3.39 -14.80
C HIS A 58 -2.95 4.05 -15.17
N GLU A 59 -2.22 4.54 -14.17
CA GLU A 59 -0.95 5.26 -14.29
C GLU A 59 0.01 4.77 -13.20
N GLU A 60 1.31 4.97 -13.40
CA GLU A 60 2.30 4.72 -12.34
C GLU A 60 2.02 5.69 -11.17
N VAL A 61 1.98 5.13 -9.96
CA VAL A 61 1.82 5.93 -8.74
C VAL A 61 3.20 6.18 -8.17
N THR A 62 3.50 7.46 -8.02
CA THR A 62 4.67 8.02 -7.35
C THR A 62 4.27 8.58 -5.99
N ASP A 63 5.25 8.81 -5.10
CA ASP A 63 5.02 9.31 -3.74
C ASP A 63 4.18 10.61 -3.70
N ASP A 64 4.29 11.49 -4.69
CA ASP A 64 3.54 12.76 -4.77
C ASP A 64 2.04 12.58 -5.07
N ARG A 65 1.61 11.37 -5.44
CA ARG A 65 0.21 11.01 -5.67
C ARG A 65 -0.45 10.33 -4.47
N LEU A 66 0.28 10.18 -3.37
CA LEU A 66 -0.26 9.62 -2.13
C LEU A 66 -0.43 10.76 -1.11
N ASP A 67 -1.61 10.85 -0.49
CA ASP A 67 -1.79 11.74 0.65
C ASP A 67 -1.08 11.18 1.89
N ALA A 68 -1.11 11.92 3.00
CA ALA A 68 -0.48 11.49 4.26
C ALA A 68 -1.07 10.18 4.82
N ASP A 69 -2.28 9.82 4.39
CA ASP A 69 -2.99 8.59 4.76
C ASP A 69 -2.82 7.47 3.70
N GLY A 70 -2.02 7.72 2.65
CA GLY A 70 -1.71 6.81 1.56
C GLY A 70 -2.86 6.60 0.58
N ASN A 71 -3.88 7.44 0.59
CA ASN A 71 -4.90 7.39 -0.45
C ASN A 71 -4.34 7.99 -1.74
N LEU A 72 -4.76 7.44 -2.87
CA LEU A 72 -4.46 8.01 -4.18
C LEU A 72 -5.15 9.36 -4.33
N ILE A 73 -4.35 10.41 -4.50
CA ILE A 73 -4.81 11.73 -4.90
C ILE A 73 -5.13 11.63 -6.40
N GLN A 74 -6.40 11.40 -6.73
CA GLN A 74 -6.89 11.54 -8.10
C GLN A 74 -6.94 13.04 -8.42
N LYS A 75 -6.04 13.52 -9.27
CA LYS A 75 -6.13 14.84 -9.90
C LYS A 75 -6.88 14.75 -11.21
#